data_AF-A0A1G6V8L9-F1
#
_entry.id   AF-A0A1G6V8L9-F1
#
_cell.length_a   1.000
_cell.length_b   1.000
_cell.length_c   1.000
_cell.angle_alpha   90.00
_cell.angle_beta   90.00
_cell.angle_gamma   90.00
#
_symmetry.space_group_name_H-M   'P 1'
#
loop_
_entity.id
_entity.type
_entity.pdbx_description
1 polymer ?
#
loop_
_entity_poly.entity_id
_entity_poly.type
_entity_poly.pdbx_seq_one_letter_code
_entity_poly.pdbx_strand_id
1 'polypeptide(L)'
;MSVHIGLMIWKEMKTKGISVAVLAEKMAISKNKAQEIINSSSLDVALLATVSEILGYNFFSYYEKGKLFSDHNQKEIKASAEEIKRLKSLLSEKNKTIELKDKMIQNLSQTVSILEKVQYR
;
A
#
# COMPACT_ATOMS: atom_id res chain seq x y z
N MET A 1 25.37 -14.66 12.51
CA MET A 1 25.30 -13.19 12.63
C MET A 1 24.03 -12.82 13.39
N SER A 2 24.14 -11.95 14.38
CA SER A 2 23.00 -11.31 15.06
C SER A 2 22.55 -10.11 14.24
N VAL A 3 21.23 -9.97 14.01
CA VAL A 3 20.71 -8.77 13.33
C VAL A 3 20.62 -7.64 14.34
N HIS A 4 21.16 -6.47 13.99
CA HIS A 4 21.03 -5.26 14.78
C HIS A 4 19.77 -4.50 14.35
N ILE A 5 18.69 -4.61 15.13
CA ILE A 5 17.37 -4.16 14.70
C ILE A 5 17.26 -2.65 14.56
N GLY A 6 17.89 -1.88 15.45
CA GLY A 6 17.89 -0.43 15.38
C GLY A 6 18.49 0.11 14.08
N LEU A 7 19.55 -0.53 13.56
CA LEU A 7 20.14 -0.19 12.26
C LEU A 7 19.19 -0.52 11.10
N MET A 8 18.41 -1.60 11.20
CA MET A 8 17.41 -1.93 10.18
C MET A 8 16.27 -0.90 10.17
N ILE A 9 15.82 -0.47 11.35
CA ILE A 9 14.84 0.61 11.50
C ILE A 9 15.37 1.91 10.87
N TRP A 10 16.62 2.27 11.16
CA TRP A 10 17.24 3.47 10.58
C TRP A 10 17.32 3.43 9.06
N LYS A 11 17.71 2.27 8.49
CA LYS A 11 17.75 2.08 7.04
C LYS A 11 16.38 2.30 6.42
N GLU A 12 15.33 1.71 7.00
CA GLU A 12 13.97 1.85 6.49
C GLU A 12 13.46 3.30 6.62
N MET A 13 13.76 3.98 7.73
CA MET A 13 13.47 5.41 7.88
C MET A 13 14.13 6.25 6.80
N LYS A 14 15.41 5.98 6.49
CA LYS A 14 16.13 6.67 5.41
C LYS A 14 15.50 6.42 4.05
N THR A 15 15.13 5.19 3.74
CA THR A 15 14.42 4.84 2.49
C THR A 15 13.10 5.61 2.36
N LYS A 16 12.38 5.82 3.46
CA LYS A 16 11.08 6.54 3.47
C LYS A 16 11.20 8.05 3.72
N GLY A 17 12.40 8.60 3.83
CA GLY A 17 12.61 10.03 4.13
C GLY A 17 12.12 10.47 5.51
N ILE A 18 11.98 9.53 6.46
CA ILE A 18 11.50 9.80 7.82
C ILE A 18 12.69 10.17 8.71
N SER A 19 12.62 11.33 9.37
CA SER A 19 13.64 11.77 10.31
C SER A 19 13.40 11.20 11.73
N VAL A 20 14.43 11.23 12.56
CA VAL A 20 14.32 10.83 13.99
C VAL A 20 13.31 11.70 14.74
N ALA A 21 13.21 12.98 14.39
CA ALA A 21 12.23 13.88 14.99
C ALA A 21 10.79 13.46 14.64
N VAL A 22 10.54 13.10 13.37
CA VAL A 22 9.23 12.62 12.92
C VAL A 22 8.87 11.29 13.57
N LEU A 23 9.85 10.38 13.75
CA LEU A 23 9.61 9.14 14.48
C LEU A 23 9.23 9.41 15.95
N ALA A 24 9.98 10.30 16.62
CA ALA A 24 9.73 10.66 18.01
C ALA A 24 8.32 11.26 18.18
N GLU A 25 7.91 12.14 17.27
CA GLU A 25 6.58 12.73 17.24
C GLU A 25 5.49 11.67 17.05
N LYS A 26 5.62 10.80 16.04
CA LYS A 26 4.65 9.72 15.78
C LYS A 26 4.54 8.72 16.91
N MET A 27 5.62 8.51 17.66
CA MET A 27 5.65 7.62 18.83
C MET A 27 5.25 8.32 20.14
N ALA A 28 5.03 9.64 20.13
CA ALA A 28 4.83 10.45 21.34
C ALA A 28 5.94 10.26 22.39
N ILE A 29 7.20 10.17 21.95
CA ILE A 29 8.39 10.03 22.80
C ILE A 29 9.39 11.17 22.59
N SER A 30 10.36 11.29 23.49
CA SER A 30 11.45 12.24 23.31
C SER A 30 12.38 11.85 22.15
N LYS A 31 13.00 12.85 21.52
CA LYS A 31 13.99 12.63 20.45
C LYS A 31 15.16 11.77 20.91
N ASN A 32 15.56 11.88 22.17
CA ASN A 32 16.62 11.06 22.77
C ASN A 32 16.19 9.59 22.83
N LYS A 33 14.96 9.30 23.28
CA LYS A 33 14.43 7.94 23.31
C LYS A 33 14.29 7.34 21.91
N ALA A 34 13.87 8.14 20.92
CA ALA A 34 13.85 7.70 19.52
C ALA A 34 15.27 7.38 18.99
N GLN A 35 16.28 8.14 19.41
CA GLN A 35 17.67 7.86 19.06
C GLN A 35 18.20 6.60 19.74
N GLU A 36 17.84 6.35 21.00
CA GLU A 36 18.16 5.11 21.72
C GLU A 36 17.58 3.89 21.01
N ILE A 37 16.32 3.95 20.56
CA ILE A 37 15.66 2.87 19.80
C ILE A 37 16.47 2.51 18.55
N ILE A 38 16.91 3.51 17.80
CA ILE A 38 17.68 3.32 16.56
C ILE A 38 19.10 2.78 16.85
N ASN A 39 19.68 3.14 17.98
CA ASN A 39 21.00 2.65 18.38
C ASN A 39 20.95 1.28 19.08
N SER A 40 19.75 0.77 19.38
CA SER A 40 19.57 -0.48 20.11
C SER A 40 19.79 -1.71 19.21
N SER A 41 20.56 -2.67 19.71
CA SER A 41 20.84 -3.93 18.99
C SER A 41 19.61 -4.83 18.89
N SER A 42 18.75 -4.79 19.90
CA SER A 42 17.47 -5.49 19.99
C SER A 42 16.41 -4.58 20.62
N LEU A 43 15.14 -4.86 20.34
CA LEU A 43 13.99 -4.17 20.94
C LEU A 43 13.04 -5.22 21.51
N ASP A 44 12.26 -4.83 22.52
CA ASP A 44 11.13 -5.66 22.96
C ASP A 44 10.07 -5.77 21.86
N VAL A 45 9.25 -6.82 21.94
CA VAL A 45 8.25 -7.16 20.91
C VAL A 45 7.21 -6.06 20.74
N ALA A 46 6.77 -5.43 21.84
CA ALA A 46 5.73 -4.40 21.78
C ALA A 46 6.26 -3.14 21.09
N LEU A 47 7.46 -2.70 21.46
CA LEU A 47 8.12 -1.55 20.87
C LEU A 47 8.43 -1.78 19.38
N LEU A 48 8.88 -2.98 19.02
CA LEU A 48 9.12 -3.34 17.63
C LEU A 48 7.82 -3.35 16.81
N ALA A 49 6.70 -3.79 17.39
CA ALA A 49 5.39 -3.73 16.74
C ALA A 49 4.96 -2.28 16.50
N THR A 50 5.05 -1.41 17.51
CA THR A 50 4.74 0.02 17.35
C THR A 50 5.57 0.67 16.24
N VAL A 51 6.89 0.40 16.22
CA VAL A 51 7.77 0.93 15.16
C VAL A 51 7.40 0.36 13.79
N SER A 52 7.05 -0.93 13.72
CA SER A 52 6.61 -1.60 12.49
C SER A 52 5.34 -0.97 11.92
N GLU A 53 4.36 -0.65 12.77
CA GLU A 53 3.12 0.02 12.37
C GLU A 53 3.37 1.44 11.89
N ILE A 54 4.12 2.24 12.65
CA ILE A 54 4.42 3.64 12.33
C ILE A 54 5.17 3.77 11.00
N LEU A 55 6.11 2.86 10.77
CA LEU A 55 6.89 2.83 9.53
C LEU A 55 6.21 2.03 8.43
N GLY A 56 5.13 1.29 8.70
CA GLY A 56 4.48 0.40 7.74
C GLY A 56 5.45 -0.62 7.15
N TYR A 57 6.27 -1.26 7.99
CA TYR A 57 7.26 -2.26 7.59
C TYR A 57 7.37 -3.35 8.65
N ASN A 58 7.38 -4.62 8.24
CA ASN A 58 7.47 -5.75 9.17
C ASN A 58 8.93 -6.02 9.57
N PHE A 59 9.38 -5.46 10.69
CA PHE A 59 10.73 -5.70 11.20
C PHE A 59 10.92 -7.08 11.84
N PHE A 60 9.84 -7.81 12.16
CA PHE A 60 9.94 -9.19 12.66
C PHE A 60 10.53 -10.15 11.63
N SER A 61 10.43 -9.82 10.33
CA SER A 61 11.06 -10.57 9.24
C SER A 61 12.56 -10.78 9.43
N TYR A 62 13.25 -9.84 10.10
CA TYR A 62 14.68 -9.96 10.40
C TYR A 62 15.01 -10.99 11.49
N TYR A 63 14.04 -11.33 12.34
CA TYR A 63 14.17 -12.36 13.37
C TYR A 63 13.73 -13.73 12.86
N GLU A 64 13.10 -13.77 11.70
CA GLU A 64 12.62 -14.99 11.06
C GLU A 64 13.80 -15.77 10.45
N LYS A 65 14.57 -16.44 11.31
CA LYS A 65 15.56 -17.44 10.89
C LYS A 65 14.84 -18.75 10.56
N GLY A 66 14.07 -18.78 9.48
CA GLY A 66 13.51 -20.04 8.98
C GLY A 66 12.24 -19.86 8.17
N LYS A 67 12.04 -20.77 7.20
CA LYS A 67 10.94 -20.83 6.22
C LYS A 67 9.51 -20.88 6.81
N LEU A 68 9.34 -20.76 8.13
CA LEU A 68 8.11 -21.16 8.81
C LEU A 68 6.94 -20.18 8.57
N PHE A 69 7.18 -18.87 8.44
CA PHE A 69 6.15 -17.88 8.08
C PHE A 69 6.33 -17.29 6.68
N SER A 70 7.52 -17.41 6.08
CA SER A 70 7.76 -17.01 4.68
C SER A 70 6.79 -17.66 3.69
N ASP A 71 6.43 -18.93 3.92
CA ASP A 71 5.59 -19.69 2.99
C ASP A 71 4.11 -19.29 3.07
N HIS A 72 3.62 -18.91 4.25
CA HIS A 72 2.25 -18.43 4.43
C HIS A 72 2.09 -17.03 3.85
N ASN A 73 3.02 -16.14 4.18
CA ASN A 73 3.01 -14.75 3.71
C ASN A 73 3.19 -14.68 2.18
N GLN A 74 4.04 -15.54 1.60
CA GLN A 74 4.23 -15.58 0.15
C GLN A 74 3.00 -16.12 -0.60
N LYS A 75 2.25 -17.06 -0.02
CA LYS A 75 0.99 -17.54 -0.62
C LYS A 75 -0.08 -16.46 -0.61
N GLU A 76 -0.28 -15.78 0.50
CA GLU A 76 -1.27 -14.70 0.60
C GLU A 76 -0.92 -13.50 -0.29
N ILE A 77 0.36 -13.13 -0.36
CA ILE A 77 0.84 -12.07 -1.25
C ILE A 77 0.62 -12.46 -2.72
N LYS A 78 0.90 -13.70 -3.10
CA LYS A 78 0.65 -14.19 -4.47
C LYS A 78 -0.83 -14.21 -4.81
N ALA A 79 -1.67 -14.76 -3.95
CA ALA A 79 -3.12 -14.80 -4.14
C ALA A 79 -3.70 -13.38 -4.26
N SER A 80 -3.25 -12.46 -3.40
CA SER A 80 -3.66 -11.05 -3.46
C SER A 80 -3.19 -10.37 -4.76
N ALA A 81 -1.96 -10.64 -5.21
CA ALA A 81 -1.44 -10.09 -6.45
C ALA A 81 -2.20 -10.59 -7.70
N GLU A 82 -2.57 -11.87 -7.70
CA GLU A 82 -3.40 -12.47 -8.75
C GLU A 82 -4.80 -11.85 -8.78
N GLU A 83 -5.44 -11.68 -7.62
CA GLU A 83 -6.75 -11.06 -7.54
C GLU A 83 -6.71 -9.58 -7.95
N ILE A 84 -5.69 -8.83 -7.53
CA ILE A 84 -5.48 -7.44 -7.99
C ILE A 84 -5.34 -7.40 -9.52
N LYS A 85 -4.59 -8.33 -10.11
CA LYS A 85 -4.44 -8.41 -11.57
C LYS A 85 -5.79 -8.68 -12.26
N ARG A 86 -6.57 -9.61 -11.73
CA ARG A 86 -7.91 -9.95 -12.22
C ARG A 86 -8.85 -8.74 -12.14
N LEU A 87 -8.91 -8.07 -10.99
CA LEU A 87 -9.76 -6.90 -10.76
C LEU A 87 -9.38 -5.74 -11.69
N LYS A 88 -8.09 -5.51 -11.93
CA LYS A 88 -7.62 -4.51 -12.91
C LYS A 88 -8.08 -4.84 -14.33
N SER A 89 -8.03 -6.11 -14.73
CA SER A 89 -8.53 -6.54 -16.04
C SER A 89 -10.03 -6.30 -16.18
N LEU A 90 -10.80 -6.67 -15.16
CA LEU A 90 -12.26 -6.47 -15.12
C LEU A 90 -12.62 -4.98 -15.21
N LEU A 91 -11.91 -4.13 -14.45
CA LEU A 91 -12.10 -2.67 -14.50
C LEU A 91 -11.82 -2.10 -15.90
N SER A 92 -10.74 -2.56 -16.56
CA SER A 92 -10.43 -2.13 -17.93
C SER A 92 -11.55 -2.47 -18.91
N GLU A 93 -12.10 -3.68 -18.81
CA GLU A 93 -13.20 -4.12 -19.67
C GLU A 93 -14.50 -3.36 -19.39
N LYS A 94 -14.83 -3.13 -18.11
CA LYS A 94 -15.99 -2.33 -17.71
C LYS A 94 -15.87 -0.88 -18.22
N ASN A 95 -14.68 -0.29 -18.12
CA ASN A 95 -14.45 1.07 -18.62
C ASN A 95 -14.63 1.16 -20.15
N LYS A 96 -14.14 0.18 -20.92
CA LYS A 96 -14.40 0.10 -22.37
C LYS A 96 -15.89 0.00 -22.68
N THR A 97 -16.62 -0.80 -21.90
CA THR A 97 -18.07 -0.96 -22.07
C THR A 97 -18.82 0.34 -21.80
N ILE A 98 -18.43 1.09 -20.77
CA ILE A 98 -18.98 2.40 -20.46
C ILE A 98 -18.74 3.36 -21.62
N GLU A 99 -17.52 3.43 -22.15
CA GLU A 99 -17.19 4.31 -23.27
C GLU A 99 -18.04 4.01 -24.53
N LEU A 100 -18.27 2.73 -24.83
CA LEU A 100 -19.14 2.32 -25.93
C LEU A 100 -20.60 2.72 -25.68
N LYS A 101 -21.10 2.56 -24.44
CA LYS A 101 -22.45 2.97 -24.07
C LYS A 101 -22.61 4.49 -24.17
N ASP A 102 -21.61 5.27 -23.77
CA ASP A 102 -21.64 6.74 -23.86
C ASP A 102 -21.72 7.19 -25.32
N LYS A 103 -20.94 6.57 -26.22
CA LYS A 103 -21.04 6.82 -27.67
C LYS A 103 -22.42 6.47 -28.22
N MET A 104 -23.00 5.36 -27.76
CA MET A 104 -24.34 4.95 -28.19
C MET A 104 -25.41 5.93 -27.71
N ILE A 105 -25.33 6.40 -26.46
CA ILE A 105 -26.22 7.42 -25.91
C ILE A 105 -26.10 8.71 -26.73
N GLN A 106 -24.89 9.16 -27.03
CA GLN A 106 -24.68 10.36 -27.85
C GLN A 106 -25.34 10.24 -29.24
N ASN A 107 -25.16 9.11 -29.92
CA ASN A 107 -25.79 8.85 -31.22
C ASN A 107 -27.32 8.83 -31.13
N LEU A 108 -27.87 8.19 -30.10
CA LEU A 108 -29.32 8.16 -29.86
C LEU A 108 -29.87 9.56 -29.59
N SER A 109 -29.18 10.36 -28.76
CA SER A 109 -29.56 11.76 -28.50
C SER A 109 -29.54 12.61 -29.79
N GLN A 110 -28.54 12.44 -30.66
CA GLN A 110 -28.50 13.11 -31.96
C GLN A 110 -29.68 12.70 -32.85
N THR A 111 -30.00 11.41 -32.89
CA THR A 111 -31.12 10.87 -33.68
C THR A 111 -32.45 11.44 -33.19
N VAL A 112 -32.68 11.45 -31.88
CA VAL A 112 -33.88 12.05 -31.28
C VAL A 112 -33.98 13.54 -31.65
N SER A 113 -32.90 14.31 -31.53
CA SER A 113 -32.91 15.73 -31.88
C SER A 113 -33.25 16.00 -33.35
N ILE A 114 -32.80 15.13 -34.28
CA ILE A 114 -33.17 15.22 -35.70
C ILE A 114 -34.65 14.93 -35.88
N LEU A 115 -35.16 13.85 -35.27
CA LEU A 115 -36.58 13.46 -35.37
C LEU A 115 -37.50 14.53 -34.81
N GLU A 116 -37.16 15.14 -33.67
CA GLU A 116 -37.89 16.27 -33.09
C GLU A 116 -37.97 17.43 -34.09
N LYS A 117 -36.86 17.80 -34.73
CA LYS A 117 -36.85 18.90 -35.73
C LYS A 117 -37.67 18.61 -36.98
N VAL A 118 -37.82 17.34 -37.37
CA VAL A 118 -38.64 16.93 -38.52
C VAL A 118 -40.13 16.92 -38.16
N GLN A 119 -40.48 16.65 -36.90
CA GLN A 119 -41.87 16.58 -36.44
C GLN A 119 -42.56 17.95 -36.30
N TYR A 120 -41.78 19.05 -36.24
CA TYR A 120 -42.27 20.43 -36.18
C TYR A 120 -42.22 21.17 -37.54
N ARG A 121 -42.02 20.46 -38.65
CA ARG A 121 -42.18 20.97 -40.02
C ARG A 121 -43.44 20.41 -40.66
#